data_AF-J7QGN8-F1
#
_entry.id   AF-J7QGN8-F1
#
_cell.length_a   1.000
_cell.length_b   1.000
_cell.length_c   1.000
_cell.angle_alpha   90.00
_cell.angle_beta   90.00
_cell.angle_gamma   90.00
#
_symmetry.space_group_name_H-M   'P 1'
#
loop_
_entity.id
_entity.type
_entity.pdbx_description
1 polymer ?
#
loop_
_entity_poly.entity_id
_entity_poly.type
_entity_poly.pdbx_seq_one_letter_code
_entity_poly.pdbx_strand_id
1 'polypeptide(L)'
;MDDGFEWFATQDRERWLATYCITREGAIHVGRKSFDGAFYIYQARREEIDLRIKSWSLMELLTAINDERVDPDGDGSVFRPAPSEAQLSDLESCVETAIRQWAWKHELAPEAWAFAERRNEELIPDERDYPPDVRARYHALVARMGAPKEARV
;
A
#
# COMPACT_ATOMS: atom_id res chain seq x y z
N MET A 1 -11.42 -2.82 22.60
CA MET A 1 -10.53 -1.87 21.92
C MET A 1 -10.48 -2.31 20.48
N ASP A 2 -10.66 -1.38 19.56
CA ASP A 2 -10.45 -1.62 18.13
C ASP A 2 -8.95 -1.88 17.92
N ASP A 3 -8.59 -2.99 17.29
CA ASP A 3 -7.18 -3.36 17.07
C ASP A 3 -6.60 -2.71 15.80
N GLY A 4 -7.41 -1.89 15.10
CA GLY A 4 -7.01 -1.10 13.94
C GLY A 4 -6.87 -1.93 12.66
N PHE A 5 -7.34 -3.17 12.65
CA PHE A 5 -7.37 -4.00 11.45
C PHE A 5 -8.69 -3.84 10.69
N GLU A 6 -8.58 -3.47 9.42
CA GLU A 6 -9.68 -3.42 8.47
C GLU A 6 -9.54 -4.55 7.45
N TRP A 7 -10.64 -4.95 6.82
CA TRP A 7 -10.58 -5.92 5.73
C TRP A 7 -10.42 -5.24 4.38
N PHE A 8 -9.69 -5.90 3.48
CA PHE A 8 -9.43 -5.45 2.12
C PHE A 8 -9.66 -6.60 1.13
N ALA A 9 -9.96 -6.26 -0.12
CA ALA A 9 -10.19 -7.23 -1.19
C ALA A 9 -9.37 -6.90 -2.45
N THR A 10 -8.97 -7.92 -3.21
CA THR A 10 -8.21 -7.79 -4.48
C THR A 10 -8.43 -9.00 -5.38
N GLN A 11 -8.14 -8.86 -6.67
CA GLN A 11 -7.96 -10.00 -7.58
C GLN A 11 -6.49 -10.36 -7.84
N ASP A 12 -5.56 -9.41 -7.68
CA ASP A 12 -4.18 -9.54 -8.15
C ASP A 12 -3.12 -9.43 -7.05
N ARG A 13 -3.52 -9.13 -5.80
CA ARG A 13 -2.61 -8.88 -4.66
C ARG A 13 -1.76 -7.62 -4.79
N GLU A 14 -2.10 -6.76 -5.74
CA GLU A 14 -1.42 -5.49 -5.99
C GLU A 14 -2.36 -4.30 -5.80
N ARG A 15 -3.60 -4.42 -6.29
CA ARG A 15 -4.62 -3.38 -6.25
C ARG A 15 -5.67 -3.72 -5.21
N TRP A 16 -5.68 -2.96 -4.13
CA TRP A 16 -6.49 -3.25 -2.96
C TRP A 16 -7.67 -2.28 -2.89
N LEU A 17 -8.89 -2.84 -2.87
CA LEU A 17 -10.08 -2.06 -2.59
C LEU A 17 -10.19 -1.86 -1.08
N ALA A 18 -10.25 -0.61 -0.64
CA ALA A 18 -10.68 -0.27 0.70
C ALA A 18 -12.14 -0.70 0.85
N THR A 19 -12.39 -1.79 1.58
CA THR A 19 -13.76 -2.28 1.75
C THR A 19 -14.51 -1.51 2.83
N TYR A 20 -13.80 -0.72 3.65
CA TYR A 20 -14.28 -0.08 4.89
C TYR A 20 -15.05 -1.05 5.83
N CYS A 21 -14.81 -2.36 5.68
CA CYS A 21 -15.47 -3.39 6.45
C CYS A 21 -14.59 -3.85 7.61
N ILE A 22 -15.17 -3.91 8.80
CA ILE A 22 -14.54 -4.49 10.00
C ILE A 22 -14.78 -6.00 10.11
N THR A 23 -15.60 -6.58 9.23
CA THR A 23 -15.94 -8.01 9.23
C THR A 23 -15.47 -8.72 7.96
N ARG A 24 -15.13 -10.00 8.11
CA ARG A 24 -14.73 -10.88 7.02
C ARG A 24 -15.84 -11.01 5.98
N GLU A 25 -17.07 -11.23 6.45
CA GLU A 25 -18.25 -11.41 5.61
C GLU A 25 -18.58 -10.14 4.82
N GLY A 26 -18.36 -8.96 5.40
CA GLY A 26 -18.47 -7.68 4.70
C GLY A 26 -17.45 -7.57 3.56
N ALA A 27 -16.21 -7.96 3.80
CA ALA A 27 -15.15 -7.98 2.78
C ALA A 27 -15.45 -8.93 1.63
N ILE A 28 -15.96 -10.13 1.93
CA ILE A 28 -16.43 -11.10 0.92
C ILE A 28 -17.53 -10.46 0.07
N HIS A 29 -18.53 -9.85 0.71
CA HIS A 29 -19.63 -9.21 0.00
C HIS A 29 -19.17 -8.06 -0.91
N VAL A 30 -18.25 -7.21 -0.45
CA VAL A 30 -17.66 -6.14 -1.29
C VAL A 30 -16.86 -6.72 -2.44
N GLY A 31 -16.03 -7.74 -2.18
CA GLY A 31 -15.26 -8.43 -3.21
C GLY A 31 -16.15 -9.01 -4.31
N ARG A 32 -17.24 -9.69 -3.94
CA ARG A 32 -18.24 -10.24 -4.88
C ARG A 32 -18.94 -9.19 -5.73
N LYS A 33 -19.18 -7.99 -5.19
CA LYS A 33 -19.76 -6.89 -5.95
C LYS A 33 -18.77 -6.24 -6.92
N SER A 34 -17.47 -6.34 -6.61
CA SER A 34 -16.42 -5.61 -7.33
C SER A 34 -15.71 -6.47 -8.37
N PHE A 35 -15.70 -7.79 -8.18
CA PHE A 35 -14.88 -8.73 -8.94
C PHE A 35 -15.74 -9.85 -9.53
N ASP A 36 -15.53 -10.14 -10.82
CA ASP A 36 -16.03 -11.36 -11.46
C ASP A 36 -14.99 -12.47 -11.25
N GLY A 37 -15.37 -13.54 -10.55
CA GLY A 37 -14.49 -14.68 -10.26
C GLY A 37 -14.01 -14.78 -8.82
N ALA A 38 -12.92 -15.52 -8.66
CA ALA A 38 -12.23 -15.65 -7.37
C ALA A 38 -11.44 -14.38 -7.04
N PHE A 39 -11.29 -14.10 -5.75
CA PHE A 39 -10.58 -12.92 -5.24
C PHE A 39 -9.99 -13.23 -3.86
N TYR A 40 -9.04 -12.42 -3.40
CA TYR A 40 -8.47 -12.55 -2.07
C TYR A 40 -9.06 -11.52 -1.12
N ILE A 41 -9.18 -11.92 0.14
CA ILE A 41 -9.42 -11.01 1.27
C ILE A 41 -8.32 -11.18 2.32
N TYR A 42 -8.11 -10.17 3.15
CA TYR A 42 -7.20 -10.21 4.30
C TYR A 42 -7.52 -9.03 5.21
N GLN A 43 -7.02 -9.11 6.45
CA GLN A 43 -7.04 -8.00 7.39
C GLN A 43 -5.71 -7.27 7.34
N ALA A 44 -5.75 -5.95 7.36
CA ALA A 44 -4.55 -5.14 7.47
C ALA A 44 -4.77 -3.87 8.26
N ARG A 45 -3.68 -3.36 8.82
CA ARG A 45 -3.62 -2.04 9.42
C ARG A 45 -2.98 -1.08 8.43
N ARG A 46 -3.68 0.01 8.12
CA ARG A 46 -3.14 1.10 7.31
C ARG A 46 -2.13 1.93 8.11
N GLU A 47 -1.11 2.41 7.43
CA GLU A 47 -0.19 3.44 7.94
C GLU A 47 0.03 4.51 6.88
N GLU A 48 0.60 5.63 7.32
CA GLU A 48 1.11 6.65 6.40
C GLU A 48 2.22 6.04 5.53
N ILE A 49 2.24 6.42 4.25
CA ILE A 49 3.36 6.06 3.40
C ILE A 49 4.63 6.70 3.98
N ASP A 50 5.66 5.88 4.17
CA ASP A 50 6.99 6.36 4.47
C ASP A 50 7.58 7.02 3.22
N LEU A 51 7.57 8.36 3.22
CA LEU A 51 8.11 9.18 2.13
C LEU A 51 9.59 9.49 2.30
N ARG A 52 10.26 8.92 3.32
CA ARG A 52 11.70 9.09 3.51
C ARG A 52 12.45 8.43 2.35
N ILE A 53 13.30 9.20 1.69
CA ILE A 53 14.28 8.64 0.77
C ILE A 53 15.43 8.07 1.60
N LYS A 54 15.84 6.85 1.31
CA LYS A 54 17.06 6.27 1.91
C LYS A 54 18.27 7.06 1.41
N SER A 55 19.08 7.57 2.33
CA SER A 55 20.35 8.27 2.04
C SER A 55 21.24 7.56 1.01
N TRP A 56 21.25 6.22 0.98
CA TRP A 56 22.00 5.44 -0.02
C TRP A 56 21.64 5.79 -1.47
N SER A 57 20.36 5.89 -1.82
CA SER A 57 19.94 6.20 -3.21
C SER A 57 20.44 7.58 -3.67
N LEU A 58 20.57 8.51 -2.73
CA LEU A 58 21.09 9.84 -3.00
C LEU A 58 22.62 9.86 -3.06
N MET A 59 23.28 9.03 -2.24
CA MET A 59 24.73 8.81 -2.33
C MET A 59 25.13 8.22 -3.68
N GLU A 60 24.35 7.31 -4.25
CA GLU A 60 24.56 6.79 -5.61
C GLU A 60 24.47 7.89 -6.66
N LEU A 61 23.49 8.78 -6.57
CA LEU A 61 23.34 9.91 -7.50
C LEU A 61 24.51 10.91 -7.40
N LEU A 62 24.88 11.30 -6.19
CA LEU A 62 26.05 12.17 -5.96
C LEU A 62 27.34 11.51 -6.41
N THR A 63 27.41 10.19 -6.29
CA THR A 63 28.53 9.39 -6.78
C THR A 63 28.61 9.51 -8.30
N ALA A 64 27.52 9.23 -9.02
CA ALA A 64 27.47 9.34 -10.47
C ALA A 64 27.85 10.75 -10.98
N ILE A 65 27.35 11.81 -10.34
CA ILE A 65 27.70 13.21 -10.70
C ILE A 65 29.21 13.47 -10.53
N ASN A 66 29.81 12.93 -9.48
CA ASN A 66 31.24 13.08 -9.24
C ASN A 66 32.08 12.28 -10.23
N ASP A 67 31.66 11.06 -10.57
CA ASP A 67 32.29 10.25 -11.63
C ASP A 67 32.29 11.04 -12.95
N GLU A 68 31.13 11.58 -13.37
CA GLU A 68 31.00 12.36 -14.60
C GLU A 68 31.86 13.64 -14.64
N ARG A 69 32.10 14.27 -13.48
CA ARG A 69 32.77 15.59 -13.41
C ARG A 69 34.26 15.52 -13.13
N VAL A 70 34.69 14.55 -12.32
CA VAL A 70 36.04 14.52 -11.74
C VAL A 70 36.89 13.43 -12.38
N ASP A 71 36.26 12.36 -12.88
CA ASP A 71 36.96 11.23 -13.49
C ASP A 71 36.12 10.63 -14.64
N PRO A 72 35.94 11.37 -15.75
CA PRO A 72 35.11 10.92 -16.87
C PRO A 72 35.65 9.65 -17.56
N ASP A 73 36.94 9.36 -17.40
CA ASP A 73 37.61 8.18 -17.96
C ASP A 73 37.69 7.00 -16.97
N GLY A 74 37.34 7.21 -15.70
CA GLY A 74 37.28 6.19 -14.65
C GLY A 74 38.64 5.67 -14.17
N ASP A 75 39.72 6.44 -14.36
CA ASP A 75 41.10 6.04 -14.06
C ASP A 75 41.68 6.70 -12.80
N GLY A 76 40.95 7.64 -12.20
CA GLY A 76 41.33 8.43 -11.04
C GLY A 76 40.82 7.88 -9.71
N SER A 77 41.70 7.76 -8.72
CA SER A 77 41.27 7.49 -7.34
C SER A 77 40.74 8.78 -6.69
N VAL A 78 39.45 9.05 -6.86
CA VAL A 78 38.78 10.22 -6.27
C VAL A 78 38.38 9.90 -4.83
N PHE A 79 39.12 10.44 -3.85
CA PHE A 79 38.69 10.45 -2.45
C PHE A 79 37.55 11.45 -2.28
N ARG A 80 36.32 10.94 -2.14
CA ARG A 80 35.14 11.78 -1.92
C ARG A 80 34.99 12.09 -0.43
N PRO A 81 34.84 13.35 -0.03
CA PRO A 81 34.42 13.66 1.33
C PRO A 81 33.05 13.02 1.56
N ALA A 82 32.97 12.09 2.49
CA ALA A 82 31.71 11.50 2.90
C ALA A 82 30.90 12.55 3.67
N PRO A 83 29.62 12.75 3.36
CA PRO A 83 28.75 13.58 4.18
C PRO A 83 28.74 13.05 5.63
N SER A 84 28.68 13.96 6.59
CA SER A 84 28.46 13.58 7.98
C SER A 84 27.04 13.04 8.18
N GLU A 85 26.83 12.24 9.23
CA GLU A 85 25.51 11.74 9.60
C GLU A 85 24.48 12.87 9.77
N ALA A 86 24.91 14.02 10.31
CA ALA A 86 24.06 15.21 10.42
C ALA A 86 23.64 15.76 9.05
N GLN A 87 24.53 15.77 8.06
CA GLN A 87 24.20 16.20 6.70
C GLN A 87 23.26 15.21 6.00
N LEU A 88 23.44 13.91 6.23
CA LEU A 88 22.53 12.89 5.70
C LEU A 88 21.13 13.03 6.32
N SER A 89 21.04 13.21 7.63
CA SER A 89 19.77 13.38 8.33
C SER A 89 19.03 14.66 7.92
N ASP A 90 19.74 15.79 7.80
CA ASP A 90 19.18 17.06 7.32
C ASP A 90 18.62 16.93 5.90
N LEU A 91 19.37 16.26 5.02
CA LEU A 91 18.99 16.02 3.64
C LEU A 91 17.77 15.11 3.52
N GLU A 92 17.74 14.00 4.27
CA GLU A 92 16.57 13.10 4.35
C GLU A 92 15.32 13.88 4.77
N SER A 93 15.44 14.74 5.78
CA SER A 93 14.35 15.59 6.27
C SER A 93 13.88 16.62 5.22
N CYS A 94 14.82 17.27 4.53
CA CYS A 94 14.51 18.26 3.50
C CYS A 94 13.77 17.64 2.31
N VAL A 95 14.23 16.47 1.84
CA VAL A 95 13.61 15.75 0.73
C VAL A 95 12.24 15.22 1.13
N GLU A 96 12.10 14.60 2.30
CA GLU A 96 10.80 14.16 2.82
C GLU A 96 9.81 15.33 2.87
N THR A 97 10.24 16.48 3.40
CA THR A 97 9.42 17.70 3.47
C THR A 97 8.99 18.17 2.09
N ALA A 98 9.89 18.18 1.10
CA ALA A 98 9.57 18.58 -0.27
C ALA A 98 8.56 17.63 -0.93
N ILE A 99 8.73 16.31 -0.75
CA ILE A 99 7.80 15.30 -1.26
C ILE A 99 6.43 15.46 -0.61
N ARG A 100 6.38 15.63 0.71
CA ARG A 100 5.12 15.88 1.45
C ARG A 100 4.44 17.13 0.89
N GLN A 101 5.13 18.27 0.82
CA GLN A 101 4.54 19.51 0.30
C GLN A 101 3.99 19.35 -1.13
N TRP A 102 4.73 18.66 -1.99
CA TRP A 102 4.26 18.35 -3.35
C TRP A 102 3.01 17.46 -3.31
N ALA A 103 3.01 16.39 -2.53
CA ALA A 103 1.87 15.48 -2.39
C ALA A 103 0.63 16.19 -1.84
N TRP A 104 0.78 17.07 -0.85
CA TRP A 104 -0.32 17.89 -0.32
C TRP A 104 -0.87 18.87 -1.35
N LYS A 105 0.01 19.56 -2.07
CA LYS A 105 -0.38 20.51 -3.12
C LYS A 105 -1.20 19.85 -4.23
N HIS A 106 -0.92 18.58 -4.50
CA HIS A 106 -1.59 17.79 -5.53
C HIS A 106 -2.66 16.84 -4.98
N GLU A 107 -3.06 17.01 -3.72
CA GLU A 107 -4.14 16.24 -3.07
C GLU A 107 -3.89 14.72 -3.05
N LEU A 108 -2.62 14.29 -3.11
CA LEU A 108 -2.23 12.88 -3.05
C LEU A 108 -2.07 12.39 -1.60
N ALA A 109 -1.64 13.28 -0.69
CA ALA A 109 -1.36 12.93 0.71
C ALA A 109 -2.59 12.43 1.51
N PRO A 110 -3.82 12.96 1.33
CA PRO A 110 -4.99 12.49 2.08
C PRO A 110 -5.43 11.06 1.73
N GLU A 111 -5.05 10.56 0.54
CA GLU A 111 -5.52 9.29 -0.01
C GLU A 111 -4.45 8.19 0.01
N ALA A 112 -3.18 8.58 0.13
CA ALA A 112 -2.06 7.67 0.06
C ALA A 112 -1.80 6.98 1.41
N TRP A 113 -1.82 5.64 1.41
CA TRP A 113 -1.53 4.81 2.58
C TRP A 113 -0.79 3.54 2.17
N ALA A 114 -0.14 2.90 3.13
CA ALA A 114 0.48 1.58 2.97
C ALA A 114 -0.06 0.60 4.03
N PHE A 115 0.23 -0.69 3.88
CA PHE A 115 -0.06 -1.67 4.92
C PHE A 115 1.13 -1.85 5.86
N ALA A 116 0.95 -1.48 7.12
CA ALA A 116 1.92 -1.75 8.18
C ALA A 116 2.01 -3.23 8.52
N GLU A 117 0.85 -3.89 8.55
CA GLU A 117 0.73 -5.29 8.96
C GLU A 117 -0.43 -5.94 8.22
N ARG A 118 -0.29 -7.23 7.89
CA ARG A 118 -1.30 -8.04 7.20
C ARG A 118 -1.49 -9.37 7.91
N ARG A 119 -2.72 -9.86 7.98
CA ARG A 119 -3.07 -11.17 8.57
C ARG A 119 -4.34 -11.74 7.94
N ASN A 120 -4.64 -13.01 8.22
CA ASN A 120 -5.89 -13.68 7.84
C ASN A 120 -6.19 -13.61 6.33
N GLU A 121 -5.16 -13.79 5.50
CA GLU A 121 -5.34 -13.87 4.05
C GLU A 121 -6.12 -15.12 3.66
N GLU A 122 -7.12 -14.95 2.79
CA GLU A 122 -7.97 -16.02 2.32
C GLU A 122 -8.28 -15.83 0.83
N LEU A 123 -8.20 -16.91 0.06
CA LEU A 123 -8.75 -16.97 -1.30
C LEU A 123 -10.24 -17.30 -1.21
N ILE A 124 -11.06 -16.42 -1.74
CA ILE A 124 -12.49 -16.62 -1.91
C ILE A 124 -12.72 -17.15 -3.33
N PRO A 125 -13.09 -18.44 -3.51
CA PRO A 125 -13.33 -19.03 -4.83
C PRO A 125 -14.54 -18.40 -5.51
N ASP A 126 -14.82 -18.65 -6.78
CA ASP A 126 -16.04 -18.15 -7.43
C ASP A 126 -17.31 -18.73 -6.78
N GLU A 127 -18.41 -17.97 -6.71
CA GLU A 127 -19.70 -18.52 -6.24
C GLU A 127 -20.24 -19.62 -7.15
N ARG A 128 -19.86 -19.57 -8.43
CA ARG A 128 -20.17 -20.61 -9.41
C ARG A 128 -19.54 -21.95 -9.07
N ASP A 129 -18.46 -21.94 -8.30
CA ASP A 129 -17.73 -23.14 -7.89
C ASP A 129 -18.27 -23.75 -6.59
N TYR A 130 -19.19 -23.08 -5.89
CA TYR A 130 -19.76 -23.62 -4.64
C TYR A 130 -20.82 -24.71 -4.89
N PRO A 131 -20.88 -25.73 -4.01
CA PRO A 131 -22.03 -26.62 -3.93
C PRO A 131 -23.35 -25.84 -3.74
N PRO A 132 -24.47 -26.29 -4.33
CA PRO A 132 -25.74 -25.55 -4.32
C PRO A 132 -26.25 -25.17 -2.92
N ASP A 133 -26.03 -26.03 -1.92
CA ASP A 133 -26.43 -25.82 -0.53
C ASP A 133 -25.59 -24.75 0.19
N VAL A 134 -24.28 -24.71 -0.10
CA VAL A 134 -23.36 -23.67 0.43
C VAL A 134 -23.72 -22.31 -0.14
N ARG A 135 -23.98 -22.25 -1.46
CA ARG A 135 -24.43 -21.03 -2.14
C ARG A 135 -25.75 -20.51 -1.56
N ALA A 136 -26.71 -21.39 -1.30
CA ALA A 136 -28.00 -21.01 -0.70
C ALA A 136 -27.83 -20.43 0.72
N ARG A 137 -26.95 -21.02 1.55
CA ARG A 137 -26.65 -20.49 2.91
C ARG A 137 -25.99 -19.12 2.86
N TYR A 138 -25.07 -18.90 1.91
CA TYR A 138 -24.43 -17.60 1.72
C TYR A 138 -25.45 -16.52 1.36
N HIS A 139 -26.32 -16.75 0.38
CA HIS A 139 -27.35 -15.77 0.02
C HIS A 139 -28.31 -15.46 1.17
N ALA A 140 -28.65 -16.45 1.99
CA ALA A 140 -29.46 -16.24 3.20
C ALA A 140 -28.73 -15.37 4.25
N LEU A 141 -27.41 -15.52 4.40
CA LEU A 141 -26.59 -14.68 5.27
C LEU A 141 -26.51 -13.24 4.75
N VAL A 142 -26.23 -13.05 3.46
CA VAL A 142 -26.18 -11.72 2.82
C VAL A 142 -27.51 -11.00 2.93
N ALA A 143 -28.63 -11.69 2.69
CA ALA A 143 -29.97 -11.11 2.85
C ALA A 143 -30.25 -10.62 4.29
N ARG A 144 -29.65 -11.27 5.30
CA ARG A 144 -29.76 -10.87 6.70
C ARG A 144 -28.86 -9.70 7.09
N MET A 145 -27.72 -9.52 6.42
CA MET A 145 -26.76 -8.45 6.73
C MET A 145 -27.23 -7.05 6.29
N GLY A 146 -28.24 -6.96 5.41
CA GLY A 146 -28.70 -5.70 4.83
C GLY A 146 -27.70 -5.13 3.81
N ALA A 147 -28.17 -4.26 2.91
CA ALA A 147 -27.27 -3.64 1.94
C ALA A 147 -26.23 -2.77 2.69
N PRO A 148 -24.92 -2.89 2.38
CA PRO A 148 -23.93 -1.96 2.89
C PRO A 148 -24.33 -0.54 2.48
N LYS A 149 -24.15 0.44 3.37
CA LYS A 149 -24.19 1.85 2.96
C LYS A 149 -23.18 2.02 1.84
N GLU A 150 -23.62 2.52 0.70
CA GLU A 150 -22.79 2.69 -0.48
C GLU A 150 -21.49 3.42 -0.11
N ALA A 151 -20.36 2.78 -0.41
CA ALA A 151 -19.08 3.46 -0.39
C ALA A 151 -19.14 4.52 -1.50
N ARG A 152 -19.10 5.80 -1.11
CA ARG A 152 -18.84 6.87 -2.06
C ARG A 152 -17.41 6.69 -2.54
N VAL A 153 -17.27 6.40 -3.83
CA VAL A 153 -16.00 6.49 -4.58
C VAL A 153 -15.59 7.94 -4.63
#